data_AF-A0AAV1UXV0-F1
#
_entry.id   AF-A0AAV1UXV0-F1
#
_cell.length_a   1.000
_cell.length_b   1.000
_cell.length_c   1.000
_cell.angle_alpha   90.00
_cell.angle_beta   90.00
_cell.angle_gamma   90.00
#
_symmetry.space_group_name_H-M   'P 1'
#
loop_
_entity.id
_entity.type
_entity.pdbx_description
1 polymer ?
#
loop_
_entity_poly.entity_id
_entity_poly.type
_entity_poly.pdbx_seq_one_letter_code
_entity_poly.pdbx_strand_id
1 'polypeptide(L)'
;MSGYVRTGTTFFHDRIADANRFLNGRVKGANSTVKVLVNAFPYKEFGLSGPKPSENLNMTFAWRGLSAHEMDSSMVLIDKTRAGKALEVLKQLILKMRFHLQFSWGDKESFWLAYELAHQEYFFSPWGLSLLESVPNNDLAHPKTMCGSMAHFLPTENDTTASELLYVNGKALLDPFPSGVKNTLKGRRSRMFNINPTLLTPRYRHNDFDVATINSFECMDNLGSVPLPHYFFSNLLRRRFHYFAAKTNTYEALDHCLDESKLAASSNE
;
A
#
# COMPACT_ATOMS: atom_id res chain seq x y z
N MET A 1 -3.72 -3.55 -17.84
CA MET A 1 -3.24 -2.42 -17.01
C MET A 1 -2.38 -1.50 -17.88
N SER A 2 -2.93 -0.40 -18.37
CA SER A 2 -2.28 0.53 -19.33
C SER A 2 -1.00 1.18 -18.77
N GLY A 3 -1.02 1.61 -17.50
CA GLY A 3 0.14 2.20 -16.84
C GLY A 3 1.36 1.28 -16.75
N TYR A 4 1.16 -0.01 -16.43
CA TYR A 4 2.23 -1.01 -16.44
C TYR A 4 2.77 -1.27 -17.85
N VAL A 5 1.88 -1.41 -18.84
CA VAL A 5 2.29 -1.64 -20.22
C VAL A 5 3.16 -0.49 -20.72
N ARG A 6 2.78 0.76 -20.40
CA ARG A 6 3.53 1.98 -20.75
C ARG A 6 4.88 2.07 -20.04
N THR A 7 4.90 1.99 -18.71
CA THR A 7 6.08 2.37 -17.91
C THR A 7 6.92 1.18 -17.44
N GLY A 8 6.38 -0.04 -17.50
CA GLY A 8 6.96 -1.20 -16.83
C GLY A 8 6.88 -1.16 -15.31
N THR A 9 6.08 -0.25 -14.74
CA THR A 9 5.91 -0.15 -13.29
C THR A 9 4.45 -0.07 -12.89
N THR A 10 4.13 -0.51 -11.68
CA THR A 10 2.89 -0.16 -10.99
C THR A 10 3.16 -0.11 -9.50
N PHE A 11 2.99 1.09 -8.94
CA PHE A 11 3.09 1.38 -7.51
C PHE A 11 1.72 1.76 -6.95
N PHE A 12 1.58 1.69 -5.62
CA PHE A 12 0.33 1.98 -4.93
C PHE A 12 0.56 3.01 -3.84
N HIS A 13 -0.44 3.86 -3.59
CA HIS A 13 -0.31 4.94 -2.63
C HIS A 13 -0.43 4.44 -1.19
N ASP A 14 0.36 4.96 -0.26
CA ASP A 14 0.10 4.78 1.17
C ASP A 14 -1.01 5.75 1.63
N ARG A 15 -1.37 5.67 2.92
CA ARG A 15 -2.17 6.68 3.59
C ARG A 15 -1.49 8.03 3.49
N ILE A 16 -2.29 9.05 3.24
CA ILE A 16 -1.83 10.44 3.31
C ILE A 16 -1.74 10.79 4.79
N ALA A 17 -0.53 11.13 5.21
CA ALA A 17 -0.19 11.23 6.62
C ALA A 17 0.58 12.52 6.89
N ASP A 18 -0.10 13.52 7.45
CA ASP A 18 0.56 14.74 7.87
C ASP A 18 1.44 14.46 9.10
N ALA A 19 2.74 14.30 8.85
CA ALA A 19 3.73 14.13 9.91
C ALA A 19 5.08 14.69 9.47
N ASN A 20 5.78 15.36 10.39
CA ASN A 20 7.13 15.88 10.17
C ASN A 20 8.19 14.77 10.31
N ARG A 21 8.22 13.84 9.35
CA ARG A 21 9.15 12.70 9.28
C ARG A 21 9.23 12.17 7.84
N PHE A 22 10.24 11.35 7.57
CA PHE A 22 10.43 10.70 6.26
C PHE A 22 10.44 11.74 5.15
N LEU A 23 9.64 11.60 4.09
CA LEU A 23 9.64 12.52 2.95
C LEU A 23 9.36 13.98 3.34
N ASN A 24 8.53 14.19 4.37
CA ASN A 24 8.17 15.52 4.89
C ASN A 24 9.01 15.96 6.10
N GLY A 25 10.08 15.22 6.44
CA GLY A 25 10.96 15.60 7.54
C GLY A 25 11.65 16.93 7.25
N ARG A 26 11.59 17.87 8.20
CA ARG A 26 12.32 19.14 8.12
C ARG A 26 13.80 18.91 8.39
N VAL A 27 14.65 19.35 7.46
CA VAL A 27 16.11 19.29 7.56
C VAL A 27 16.64 20.72 7.73
N LYS A 28 17.70 20.93 8.50
CA LYS A 28 18.28 22.28 8.66
C LYS A 28 18.62 22.88 7.28
N GLY A 29 18.01 24.01 6.94
CA GLY A 29 18.20 24.69 5.66
C GLY A 29 17.29 24.24 4.51
N ALA A 30 16.36 23.29 4.72
CA ALA A 30 15.44 22.83 3.70
C ALA A 30 14.03 22.52 4.24
N ASN A 31 13.01 22.75 3.41
CA ASN A 31 11.62 22.64 3.82
C ASN A 31 11.10 21.19 3.90
N SER A 32 11.69 20.24 3.17
CA SER A 32 11.34 18.81 3.27
C SER A 32 12.48 17.89 2.82
N THR A 33 12.52 16.69 3.39
CA THR A 33 13.55 15.67 3.14
C THR A 33 13.54 15.17 1.70
N VAL A 34 12.37 15.06 1.06
CA VAL A 34 12.27 14.70 -0.37
C VAL A 34 12.97 15.72 -1.27
N LYS A 35 12.85 17.02 -0.95
CA LYS A 35 13.56 18.08 -1.69
C LYS A 35 15.07 18.01 -1.48
N VAL A 36 15.52 17.71 -0.26
CA VAL A 36 16.94 17.48 0.02
C VAL A 36 17.46 16.28 -0.77
N LEU A 37 16.72 15.17 -0.77
CA LEU A 37 17.07 13.96 -1.51
C LEU A 37 17.24 14.26 -3.00
N VAL A 38 16.23 14.90 -3.62
CA VAL A 38 16.24 15.21 -5.05
C VAL A 38 17.36 16.18 -5.41
N ASN A 39 17.65 17.18 -4.57
CA ASN A 39 18.70 18.16 -4.86
C ASN A 39 20.12 17.62 -4.63
N ALA A 40 20.31 16.76 -3.62
CA ALA A 40 21.62 16.28 -3.20
C ALA A 40 22.01 14.91 -3.80
N PHE A 41 21.11 14.25 -4.53
CA PHE A 41 21.41 12.96 -5.15
C PHE A 41 22.61 13.05 -6.12
N PRO A 42 23.54 12.09 -6.13
CA PRO A 42 24.76 12.16 -6.94
C PRO A 42 24.52 11.78 -8.42
N TYR A 43 23.69 12.53 -9.13
CA TYR A 43 23.30 12.27 -10.53
C TYR A 43 24.46 12.01 -11.48
N LYS A 44 25.59 12.71 -11.30
CA LYS A 44 26.78 12.57 -12.16
C LYS A 44 27.40 11.17 -12.07
N GLU A 45 27.35 10.51 -10.91
CA GLU A 45 27.83 9.12 -10.76
C GLU A 45 27.04 8.14 -11.62
N PHE A 46 25.79 8.47 -11.92
CA PHE A 46 24.90 7.68 -12.77
C PHE A 46 24.83 8.24 -14.20
N GLY A 47 25.66 9.21 -14.59
CA GLY A 47 25.58 9.84 -15.92
C GLY A 47 24.22 10.48 -16.21
N LEU A 48 23.64 11.19 -15.22
CA LEU A 48 22.39 11.94 -15.30
C LEU A 48 22.67 13.45 -15.19
N SER A 49 21.79 14.27 -15.76
CA SER A 49 21.99 15.72 -15.93
C SER A 49 21.93 16.54 -14.64
N GLY A 50 21.51 15.96 -13.51
CA GLY A 50 21.26 16.67 -12.25
C GLY A 50 19.78 16.64 -11.84
N PRO A 51 19.40 17.36 -10.78
CA PRO A 51 18.03 17.39 -10.28
C PRO A 51 17.05 17.89 -11.34
N LYS A 52 16.07 17.05 -11.70
CA LYS A 52 14.96 17.42 -12.60
C LYS A 52 13.66 16.79 -12.08
N PRO A 53 13.02 17.39 -11.05
CA PRO A 53 11.75 16.92 -10.53
C PRO A 53 10.72 16.80 -11.67
N SER A 54 10.11 15.62 -11.80
CA SER A 54 9.05 15.38 -12.77
C SER A 54 7.79 16.16 -12.40
N GLU A 55 6.92 16.39 -13.39
CA GLU A 55 5.59 16.93 -13.13
C GLU A 55 4.81 16.04 -12.16
N ASN A 56 4.99 14.73 -12.26
CA ASN A 56 4.37 13.74 -11.38
C ASN A 56 4.82 13.93 -9.93
N LEU A 57 6.13 14.07 -9.68
CA LEU A 57 6.67 14.35 -8.35
C LEU A 57 6.13 15.66 -7.80
N ASN A 58 6.04 16.71 -8.62
CA ASN A 58 5.54 18.01 -8.18
C ASN A 58 4.09 17.96 -7.68
N MET A 59 3.28 17.03 -8.19
CA MET A 59 1.89 16.83 -7.79
C MET A 59 1.72 15.98 -6.51
N THR A 60 2.73 15.21 -6.10
CA THR A 60 2.64 14.36 -4.90
C THR A 60 2.35 15.17 -3.64
N PHE A 61 1.67 14.58 -2.66
CA PHE A 61 1.43 15.23 -1.37
C PHE A 61 2.73 15.49 -0.63
N ALA A 62 3.70 14.57 -0.69
CA ALA A 62 4.99 14.67 -0.03
C ALA A 62 5.86 15.80 -0.59
N TRP A 63 5.90 16.02 -1.91
CA TRP A 63 6.63 17.15 -2.48
C TRP A 63 6.04 18.51 -2.07
N ARG A 64 4.70 18.56 -1.97
CA ARG A 64 3.95 19.71 -1.46
C ARG A 64 4.05 19.87 0.06
N GLY A 65 4.65 18.91 0.76
CA GLY A 65 4.85 18.94 2.22
C GLY A 65 3.60 18.56 3.02
N LEU A 66 2.68 17.83 2.41
CA LEU A 66 1.38 17.43 2.97
C LEU A 66 1.35 15.97 3.46
N SER A 67 2.34 15.15 3.09
CA SER A 67 2.42 13.75 3.53
C SER A 67 3.85 13.31 3.81
N ALA A 68 4.03 12.54 4.88
CA ALA A 68 5.28 11.86 5.18
C ALA A 68 5.57 10.65 4.26
N HIS A 69 4.54 10.19 3.56
CA HIS A 69 4.53 8.92 2.83
C HIS A 69 3.83 9.07 1.47
N GLU A 70 4.33 8.36 0.46
CA GLU A 70 3.67 8.27 -0.84
C GLU A 70 3.35 6.82 -1.19
N MET A 71 4.25 5.88 -0.95
CA MET A 71 4.12 4.52 -1.47
C MET A 71 3.82 3.47 -0.40
N ASP A 72 2.82 2.62 -0.66
CA ASP A 72 2.65 1.31 -0.04
C ASP A 72 3.47 0.29 -0.82
N SER A 73 4.41 -0.36 -0.14
CA SER A 73 5.34 -1.34 -0.73
C SER A 73 4.91 -2.79 -0.54
N SER A 74 3.70 -3.03 -0.04
CA SER A 74 3.18 -4.40 0.11
C SER A 74 2.90 -5.10 -1.23
N MET A 75 2.80 -4.34 -2.32
CA MET A 75 2.88 -4.87 -3.67
C MET A 75 3.60 -3.90 -4.60
N VAL A 76 4.58 -4.43 -5.34
CA VAL A 76 5.39 -3.67 -6.29
C VAL A 76 5.51 -4.48 -7.58
N LEU A 77 5.12 -3.89 -8.70
CA LEU A 77 5.28 -4.51 -10.02
C LEU A 77 6.30 -3.71 -10.83
N ILE A 78 7.41 -4.36 -11.20
CA ILE A 78 8.52 -3.76 -11.94
C ILE A 78 8.98 -4.73 -13.04
N ASP A 79 9.00 -4.24 -14.27
CA ASP A 79 9.70 -4.85 -15.39
C ASP A 79 11.16 -4.43 -15.38
N LYS A 80 12.01 -5.34 -14.88
CA LYS A 80 13.45 -5.10 -14.73
C LYS A 80 14.16 -4.89 -16.06
N THR A 81 13.63 -5.41 -17.16
CA THR A 81 14.25 -5.27 -18.50
C THR A 81 14.14 -3.83 -19.03
N ARG A 82 13.17 -3.07 -18.53
CA ARG A 82 12.89 -1.68 -18.92
C ARG A 82 13.26 -0.65 -17.84
N ALA A 83 13.86 -1.07 -16.74
CA ALA A 83 14.13 -0.20 -15.59
C ALA A 83 15.25 0.83 -15.83
N GLY A 84 16.04 0.69 -16.90
CA GLY A 84 17.19 1.55 -17.17
C GLY A 84 18.13 1.64 -15.96
N LYS A 85 18.44 2.87 -15.52
CA LYS A 85 19.30 3.13 -14.35
C LYS A 85 18.56 3.04 -13.01
N ALA A 86 17.23 2.87 -12.99
CA ALA A 86 16.44 2.92 -11.76
C ALA A 86 16.89 1.84 -10.75
N LEU A 87 17.28 0.64 -11.18
CA LEU A 87 17.74 -0.40 -10.23
C LEU A 87 19.12 -0.10 -9.63
N GLU A 88 20.00 0.60 -10.35
CA GLU A 88 21.28 1.06 -9.82
C GLU A 88 21.07 2.20 -8.81
N VAL A 89 20.17 3.13 -9.13
CA VAL A 89 19.75 4.19 -8.21
C VAL A 89 19.09 3.59 -6.96
N LEU A 90 18.21 2.60 -7.11
CA LEU A 90 17.58 1.89 -5.99
C LEU A 90 18.63 1.26 -5.07
N LYS A 91 19.65 0.62 -5.64
CA LYS A 91 20.78 0.08 -4.88
C LYS A 91 21.49 1.18 -4.08
N GLN A 92 21.74 2.35 -4.67
CA GLN A 92 22.34 3.49 -3.97
C GLN A 92 21.45 4.03 -2.85
N LEU A 93 20.13 4.13 -3.07
CA LEU A 93 19.17 4.56 -2.06
C LEU A 93 19.19 3.63 -0.84
N ILE A 94 19.14 2.32 -1.08
CA ILE A 94 19.08 1.30 -0.02
C ILE A 94 20.43 1.10 0.68
N LEU A 95 21.54 1.07 -0.05
CA LEU A 95 22.85 0.71 0.53
C LEU A 95 23.63 1.90 1.09
N LYS A 96 23.34 3.13 0.64
CA LYS A 96 24.08 4.31 1.10
C LYS A 96 23.14 5.38 1.66
N MET A 97 22.22 5.89 0.85
CA MET A 97 21.51 7.12 1.20
C MET A 97 20.61 6.99 2.43
N ARG A 98 19.92 5.85 2.60
CA ARG A 98 19.02 5.64 3.75
C ARG A 98 19.73 5.78 5.11
N PHE A 99 21.05 5.64 5.15
CA PHE A 99 21.85 5.77 6.38
C PHE A 99 22.27 7.22 6.67
N HIS A 100 22.20 8.10 5.67
CA HIS A 100 22.53 9.52 5.79
C HIS A 100 21.28 10.41 5.83
N LEU A 101 20.20 9.96 5.22
CA LEU A 101 18.94 10.69 5.13
C LEU A 101 17.78 9.73 5.38
N GLN A 102 17.01 9.97 6.44
CA GLN A 102 15.85 9.16 6.78
C GLN A 102 14.62 9.60 5.99
N PHE A 103 14.55 9.23 4.71
CA PHE A 103 13.47 9.62 3.80
C PHE A 103 12.30 8.62 3.74
N SER A 104 12.42 7.43 4.33
CA SER A 104 11.44 6.34 4.18
C SER A 104 11.24 5.57 5.49
N TRP A 105 10.03 5.06 5.71
CA TRP A 105 9.79 3.99 6.69
C TRP A 105 10.21 2.68 6.05
N GLY A 106 11.35 2.13 6.49
CA GLY A 106 11.96 0.99 5.81
C GLY A 106 12.39 1.37 4.39
N ASP A 107 12.10 0.52 3.42
CA ASP A 107 12.51 0.66 2.02
C ASP A 107 11.43 1.26 1.10
N LYS A 108 10.19 1.40 1.57
CA LYS A 108 9.00 1.64 0.73
C LYS A 108 9.11 2.80 -0.27
N GLU A 109 9.62 3.95 0.13
CA GLU A 109 9.71 5.11 -0.78
C GLU A 109 10.85 4.96 -1.80
N SER A 110 11.81 4.05 -1.56
CA SER A 110 13.00 3.91 -2.41
C SER A 110 12.66 3.42 -3.80
N PHE A 111 11.62 2.60 -3.95
CA PHE A 111 11.26 2.00 -5.25
C PHE A 111 10.87 3.07 -6.27
N TRP A 112 9.91 3.93 -5.95
CA TRP A 112 9.46 4.96 -6.89
C TRP A 112 10.45 6.11 -6.99
N LEU A 113 11.09 6.51 -5.87
CA LEU A 113 12.15 7.52 -5.89
C LEU A 113 13.31 7.11 -6.79
N ALA A 114 13.60 5.81 -6.91
CA ALA A 114 14.64 5.35 -7.80
C ALA A 114 14.33 5.62 -9.28
N TYR A 115 13.07 5.50 -9.69
CA TYR A 115 12.64 5.85 -11.05
C TYR A 115 12.65 7.36 -11.27
N GLU A 116 12.13 8.13 -10.31
CA GLU A 116 12.14 9.59 -10.34
C GLU A 116 13.57 10.15 -10.49
N LEU A 117 14.49 9.73 -9.61
CA LEU A 117 15.88 10.17 -9.62
C LEU A 117 16.67 9.65 -10.83
N ALA A 118 16.25 8.53 -11.43
CA ALA A 118 16.82 8.01 -12.67
C ALA A 118 16.29 8.71 -13.94
N HIS A 119 15.38 9.67 -13.79
CA HIS A 119 14.64 10.31 -14.88
C HIS A 119 13.89 9.30 -15.76
N GLN A 120 13.37 8.23 -15.16
CA GLN A 120 12.57 7.21 -15.84
C GLN A 120 11.10 7.41 -15.54
N GLU A 121 10.25 7.22 -16.54
CA GLU A 121 8.80 7.25 -16.33
C GLU A 121 8.38 6.11 -15.39
N TYR A 122 7.46 6.40 -14.47
CA TYR A 122 6.87 5.42 -13.57
C TYR A 122 5.38 5.69 -13.41
N PHE A 123 4.67 4.67 -12.93
CA PHE A 123 3.22 4.70 -12.80
C PHE A 123 2.80 4.32 -11.38
N PHE A 124 2.06 5.22 -10.75
CA PHE A 124 1.24 4.93 -9.59
C PHE A 124 -0.19 4.59 -10.03
N SER A 125 -0.82 3.66 -9.32
CA SER A 125 -2.28 3.53 -9.35
C SER A 125 -2.91 4.89 -9.13
N PRO A 126 -3.86 5.33 -9.97
CA PRO A 126 -4.49 6.65 -9.77
C PRO A 126 -5.49 6.65 -8.60
N TRP A 127 -5.70 5.48 -7.99
CA TRP A 127 -6.59 5.29 -6.86
C TRP A 127 -5.82 5.42 -5.56
N GLY A 128 -6.43 6.13 -4.60
CA GLY A 128 -5.92 6.19 -3.25
C GLY A 128 -6.13 4.87 -2.50
N LEU A 129 -5.57 4.81 -1.30
CA LEU A 129 -5.61 3.64 -0.44
C LEU A 129 -6.96 3.50 0.25
N SER A 130 -7.52 2.30 0.21
CA SER A 130 -8.74 1.96 0.95
C SER A 130 -8.43 1.24 2.25
N LEU A 131 -9.34 1.31 3.22
CA LEU A 131 -9.21 0.61 4.49
C LEU A 131 -10.36 -0.38 4.71
N LEU A 132 -10.01 -1.56 5.20
CA LEU A 132 -10.99 -2.51 5.75
C LEU A 132 -11.37 -2.09 7.15
N GLU A 133 -12.61 -2.37 7.50
CA GLU A 133 -13.12 -2.29 8.86
C GLU A 133 -12.19 -3.02 9.84
N SER A 134 -11.77 -2.35 10.92
CA SER A 134 -10.93 -2.95 11.97
C SER A 134 -11.66 -3.24 13.27
N VAL A 135 -12.84 -2.66 13.49
CA VAL A 135 -13.57 -2.86 14.74
C VAL A 135 -14.59 -4.00 14.58
N PRO A 136 -14.58 -5.02 15.46
CA PRO A 136 -15.62 -6.04 15.50
C PRO A 136 -16.97 -5.48 16.02
N ASN A 137 -18.07 -6.18 15.73
CA ASN A 137 -19.38 -5.99 16.38
C ASN A 137 -20.09 -4.63 16.15
N ASN A 138 -20.09 -4.08 14.93
CA ASN A 138 -20.83 -2.85 14.60
C ASN A 138 -20.42 -1.60 15.39
N ASP A 139 -19.33 -1.64 16.18
CA ASP A 139 -18.69 -0.46 16.78
C ASP A 139 -17.93 0.32 15.69
N LEU A 140 -18.65 0.77 14.67
CA LEU A 140 -18.13 1.60 13.60
C LEU A 140 -17.66 2.92 14.21
N ALA A 141 -16.38 3.25 14.02
CA ALA A 141 -15.85 4.56 14.42
C ALA A 141 -16.65 5.74 13.79
N HIS A 142 -17.30 5.51 12.65
CA HIS A 142 -18.50 6.18 12.12
C HIS A 142 -18.70 5.66 10.68
N PRO A 143 -19.91 5.65 10.07
CA PRO A 143 -20.11 5.21 8.69
C PRO A 143 -19.29 5.97 7.63
N LYS A 144 -18.71 7.13 8.02
CA LYS A 144 -17.87 7.99 7.18
C LYS A 144 -16.37 7.80 7.38
N THR A 145 -15.94 7.19 8.50
CA THR A 145 -14.54 7.02 8.86
C THR A 145 -14.20 5.55 9.00
N MET A 146 -13.21 5.10 8.24
CA MET A 146 -12.74 3.72 8.28
C MET A 146 -11.30 3.67 8.76
N CYS A 147 -11.00 2.76 9.67
CA CYS A 147 -9.65 2.49 10.16
C CYS A 147 -9.36 1.01 9.96
N GLY A 148 -8.15 0.62 9.56
CA GLY A 148 -7.78 -0.79 9.57
C GLY A 148 -6.72 -1.23 8.56
N SER A 149 -6.92 -2.42 8.00
CA SER A 149 -5.99 -3.02 7.05
C SER A 149 -6.07 -2.32 5.71
N MET A 150 -4.93 -2.13 5.06
CA MET A 150 -4.81 -1.41 3.81
C MET A 150 -5.27 -2.27 2.64
N ALA A 151 -5.95 -1.67 1.68
CA ALA A 151 -6.51 -2.34 0.52
C ALA A 151 -6.42 -1.47 -0.71
N HIS A 152 -6.30 -2.14 -1.86
CA HIS A 152 -6.11 -1.47 -3.13
C HIS A 152 -7.00 -2.09 -4.19
N PHE A 153 -7.55 -1.23 -5.03
CA PHE A 153 -8.30 -1.62 -6.21
C PHE A 153 -7.37 -1.86 -7.40
N LEU A 154 -7.88 -2.51 -8.44
CA LEU A 154 -7.20 -2.60 -9.72
C LEU A 154 -6.82 -1.20 -10.23
N PRO A 155 -5.58 -0.99 -10.69
CA PRO A 155 -5.05 0.31 -11.10
C PRO A 155 -5.51 0.69 -12.52
N THR A 156 -6.82 0.62 -12.78
CA THR A 156 -7.43 1.03 -14.05
C THR A 156 -7.51 2.55 -14.11
N GLU A 157 -7.07 3.17 -15.20
CA GLU A 157 -7.09 4.64 -15.32
C GLU A 157 -8.51 5.20 -15.57
N ASN A 158 -9.42 4.39 -16.12
CA ASN A 158 -10.79 4.80 -16.45
C ASN A 158 -11.75 4.71 -15.24
N ASP A 159 -12.41 5.81 -14.91
CA ASP A 159 -13.39 5.91 -13.83
C ASP A 159 -14.62 5.02 -14.04
N THR A 160 -15.01 4.77 -15.29
CA THR A 160 -16.21 3.98 -15.60
C THR A 160 -16.00 2.48 -15.46
N THR A 161 -14.75 2.03 -15.31
CA THR A 161 -14.46 0.60 -15.06
C THR A 161 -14.90 0.26 -13.64
N ALA A 162 -15.64 -0.84 -13.49
CA ALA A 162 -16.11 -1.31 -12.18
C ALA A 162 -14.94 -1.43 -11.19
N SER A 163 -15.16 -0.99 -9.95
CA SER A 163 -14.15 -1.08 -8.90
C SER A 163 -13.96 -2.53 -8.46
N GLU A 164 -12.81 -3.11 -8.77
CA GLU A 164 -12.44 -4.47 -8.37
C GLU A 164 -11.31 -4.44 -7.35
N LEU A 165 -11.54 -5.08 -6.19
CA LEU A 165 -10.57 -5.17 -5.12
C LEU A 165 -9.42 -6.09 -5.56
N LEU A 166 -8.21 -5.55 -5.64
CA LEU A 166 -7.03 -6.28 -6.10
C LEU A 166 -6.33 -7.02 -4.96
N TYR A 167 -6.00 -6.31 -3.87
CA TYR A 167 -5.28 -6.92 -2.76
C TYR A 167 -5.54 -6.20 -1.44
N VAL A 168 -5.29 -6.94 -0.34
CA VAL A 168 -5.37 -6.43 1.03
C VAL A 168 -4.09 -6.75 1.78
N ASN A 169 -3.44 -5.70 2.27
CA ASN A 169 -2.33 -5.78 3.22
C ASN A 169 -2.88 -5.75 4.65
N GLY A 170 -3.23 -6.94 5.15
CA GLY A 170 -3.81 -7.12 6.47
C GLY A 170 -3.31 -8.39 7.16
N LYS A 171 -2.13 -8.34 7.78
CA LYS A 171 -1.60 -9.49 8.57
C LYS A 171 -2.63 -9.99 9.59
N ALA A 172 -3.39 -9.07 10.15
CA ALA A 172 -4.34 -9.39 11.20
C ALA A 172 -5.58 -10.17 10.73
N LEU A 173 -5.82 -10.24 9.42
CA LEU A 173 -6.82 -11.14 8.86
C LEU A 173 -6.41 -12.61 8.96
N LEU A 174 -5.12 -12.89 9.12
CA LEU A 174 -4.57 -14.25 9.24
C LEU A 174 -4.16 -14.57 10.68
N ASP A 175 -3.66 -13.58 11.41
CA ASP A 175 -3.19 -13.70 12.78
C ASP A 175 -3.96 -12.73 13.69
N PRO A 176 -4.86 -13.21 14.58
CA PRO A 176 -5.65 -12.32 15.44
C PRO A 176 -4.80 -11.50 16.42
N PHE A 177 -3.55 -11.90 16.65
CA PHE A 177 -2.61 -11.21 17.53
C PHE A 177 -1.28 -10.95 16.80
N PRO A 178 -1.26 -10.09 15.76
CA PRO A 178 -0.09 -9.93 14.89
C PRO A 178 1.13 -9.36 15.63
N SER A 179 0.91 -8.71 16.78
CA SER A 179 1.92 -8.19 17.71
C SER A 179 2.16 -9.09 18.92
N GLY A 180 1.52 -10.26 18.97
CA GLY A 180 1.48 -11.18 20.11
C GLY A 180 0.41 -10.83 21.14
N VAL A 181 -0.15 -11.87 21.79
CA VAL A 181 -1.27 -11.77 22.75
C VAL A 181 -1.02 -10.70 23.81
N LYS A 182 0.15 -10.72 24.45
CA LYS A 182 0.52 -9.79 25.53
C LYS A 182 0.50 -8.32 25.09
N ASN A 183 0.97 -8.01 23.89
CA ASN A 183 1.00 -6.66 23.37
C ASN A 183 -0.39 -6.21 22.90
N THR A 184 -1.18 -7.13 22.33
CA THR A 184 -2.56 -6.82 21.95
C THR A 184 -3.42 -6.50 23.19
N LEU A 185 -3.29 -7.27 24.28
CA LEU A 185 -4.03 -7.02 25.52
C LEU A 185 -3.66 -5.68 26.20
N LYS A 186 -2.42 -5.22 26.02
CA LYS A 186 -1.93 -3.93 26.57
C LYS A 186 -2.10 -2.75 25.60
N GLY A 187 -2.41 -3.03 24.33
CA GLY A 187 -2.50 -2.03 23.27
C GLY A 187 -3.78 -1.20 23.33
N ARG A 188 -3.82 -0.11 22.56
CA ARG A 188 -5.06 0.65 22.35
C ARG A 188 -6.06 -0.20 21.57
N ARG A 189 -7.32 -0.20 22.01
CA ARG A 189 -8.44 -0.90 21.34
C ARG A 189 -8.74 -0.37 19.93
N SER A 190 -8.28 0.84 19.56
CA SER A 190 -8.35 1.33 18.17
C SER A 190 -7.53 0.49 17.18
N ARG A 191 -6.64 -0.39 17.68
CA ARG A 191 -5.88 -1.38 16.91
C ARG A 191 -6.49 -2.78 16.99
N MET A 192 -7.76 -2.90 17.42
CA MET A 192 -8.47 -4.15 17.30
C MET A 192 -8.49 -4.54 15.83
N PHE A 193 -8.32 -5.82 15.57
CA PHE A 193 -8.23 -6.35 14.23
C PHE A 193 -9.47 -7.18 13.98
N ASN A 194 -10.39 -6.64 13.18
CA ASN A 194 -11.58 -7.36 12.77
C ASN A 194 -11.15 -8.51 11.85
N ILE A 195 -11.31 -9.73 12.34
CA ILE A 195 -11.04 -10.96 11.58
C ILE A 195 -12.18 -11.27 10.60
N ASN A 196 -13.31 -10.58 10.66
CA ASN A 196 -14.44 -10.80 9.76
C ASN A 196 -14.98 -9.45 9.27
N PRO A 197 -14.15 -8.63 8.60
CA PRO A 197 -14.56 -7.32 8.12
C PRO A 197 -15.64 -7.46 7.06
N THR A 198 -16.65 -6.60 7.10
CA THR A 198 -17.74 -6.61 6.10
C THR A 198 -17.71 -5.41 5.18
N LEU A 199 -16.99 -4.37 5.58
CA LEU A 199 -16.93 -3.08 4.92
C LEU A 199 -15.52 -2.68 4.50
N LEU A 200 -15.48 -1.87 3.45
CA LEU A 200 -14.29 -1.32 2.82
C LEU A 200 -14.54 0.15 2.47
N THR A 201 -13.53 1.01 2.56
CA THR A 201 -13.60 2.37 2.00
C THR A 201 -13.75 2.32 0.47
N PRO A 202 -14.71 3.02 -0.14
CA PRO A 202 -14.89 3.03 -1.60
C PRO A 202 -13.64 3.52 -2.33
N ARG A 203 -13.52 3.11 -3.60
CA ARG A 203 -12.45 3.58 -4.48
C ARG A 203 -12.59 5.08 -4.72
N TYR A 204 -11.50 5.82 -4.60
CA TYR A 204 -11.46 7.27 -4.84
C TYR A 204 -10.15 7.67 -5.53
N ARG A 205 -10.15 8.80 -6.25
CA ARG A 205 -8.95 9.34 -6.90
C ARG A 205 -7.99 9.87 -5.84
N HIS A 206 -6.74 9.43 -5.90
CA HIS A 206 -5.75 9.83 -4.89
C HIS A 206 -5.59 11.36 -4.80
N ASN A 207 -5.56 12.03 -5.95
CA ASN A 207 -5.37 13.48 -6.03
C ASN A 207 -6.57 14.30 -5.51
N ASP A 208 -7.75 13.69 -5.42
CA ASP A 208 -8.98 14.36 -4.97
C ASP A 208 -9.12 14.30 -3.44
N PHE A 209 -8.16 13.69 -2.73
CA PHE A 209 -8.21 13.56 -1.29
C PHE A 209 -8.05 14.91 -0.58
N ASP A 210 -9.02 15.23 0.28
CA ASP A 210 -8.97 16.44 1.11
C ASP A 210 -8.14 16.19 2.37
N VAL A 211 -6.90 16.69 2.37
CA VAL A 211 -5.96 16.60 3.49
C VAL A 211 -6.44 17.30 4.75
N ALA A 212 -7.35 18.28 4.65
CA ALA A 212 -7.90 18.97 5.82
C ALA A 212 -8.80 18.06 6.66
N THR A 213 -9.25 16.93 6.09
CA THR A 213 -10.10 15.96 6.80
C THR A 213 -9.33 14.98 7.68
N ILE A 214 -7.99 14.95 7.59
CA ILE A 214 -7.16 13.98 8.32
C ILE A 214 -7.20 14.29 9.82
N ASN A 215 -7.88 13.45 10.60
CA ASN A 215 -7.85 13.53 12.07
C ASN A 215 -6.91 12.51 12.70
N SER A 216 -6.60 11.43 11.98
CA SER A 216 -5.68 10.40 12.46
C SER A 216 -4.85 9.79 11.34
N PHE A 217 -3.68 9.26 11.72
CA PHE A 217 -2.82 8.50 10.81
C PHE A 217 -3.39 7.11 10.46
N GLU A 218 -4.21 6.52 11.34
CA GLU A 218 -4.64 5.11 11.23
C GLU A 218 -5.94 4.96 10.42
N CYS A 219 -6.66 6.07 10.19
CA CYS A 219 -8.01 6.09 9.61
C CYS A 219 -8.09 7.02 8.39
N MET A 220 -9.05 6.71 7.52
CA MET A 220 -9.47 7.55 6.42
C MET A 220 -10.84 8.14 6.76
N ASP A 221 -10.85 9.44 7.02
CA ASP A 221 -12.04 10.18 7.40
C ASP A 221 -12.86 10.62 6.16
N ASN A 222 -14.17 10.70 6.32
CA ASN A 222 -15.12 11.24 5.34
C ASN A 222 -15.20 10.54 3.96
N LEU A 223 -14.63 9.35 3.79
CA LEU A 223 -14.72 8.59 2.53
C LEU A 223 -15.91 7.62 2.47
N GLY A 224 -16.58 7.36 3.60
CA GLY A 224 -17.69 6.41 3.63
C GLY A 224 -17.26 4.95 3.65
N SER A 225 -18.23 4.07 3.41
CA SER A 225 -18.02 2.62 3.38
C SER A 225 -18.92 1.96 2.32
N VAL A 226 -18.41 0.87 1.74
CA VAL A 226 -19.13 -0.02 0.82
C VAL A 226 -18.95 -1.47 1.27
N PRO A 227 -19.89 -2.37 0.95
CA PRO A 227 -19.73 -3.79 1.21
C PRO A 227 -18.49 -4.36 0.52
N LEU A 228 -17.82 -5.30 1.18
CA LEU A 228 -16.78 -6.09 0.55
C LEU A 228 -17.36 -6.97 -0.58
N PRO A 229 -16.58 -7.26 -1.64
CA PRO A 229 -17.02 -8.17 -2.69
C PRO A 229 -17.37 -9.55 -2.13
N HIS A 230 -18.40 -10.19 -2.68
CA HIS A 230 -18.89 -11.49 -2.20
C HIS A 230 -17.81 -12.60 -2.19
N TYR A 231 -16.83 -12.53 -3.10
CA TYR A 231 -15.72 -13.48 -3.17
C TYR A 231 -14.65 -13.28 -2.08
N PHE A 232 -14.64 -12.14 -1.38
CA PHE A 232 -13.58 -11.77 -0.44
C PHE A 232 -13.43 -12.79 0.68
N PHE A 233 -14.55 -13.18 1.31
CA PHE A 233 -14.52 -14.13 2.42
C PHE A 233 -14.05 -15.52 2.01
N SER A 234 -14.44 -15.99 0.82
CA SER A 234 -13.96 -17.28 0.29
C SER A 234 -12.44 -17.26 0.10
N ASN A 235 -11.91 -16.19 -0.50
CA ASN A 235 -10.46 -16.01 -0.68
C ASN A 235 -9.72 -15.88 0.66
N LEU A 236 -10.29 -15.16 1.62
CA LEU A 236 -9.71 -15.02 2.96
C LEU A 236 -9.68 -16.37 3.70
N LEU A 237 -10.75 -17.15 3.63
CA LEU A 237 -10.83 -18.48 4.23
C LEU A 237 -9.76 -19.40 3.64
N ARG A 238 -9.63 -19.43 2.30
CA ARG A 238 -8.55 -20.16 1.62
C ARG A 238 -7.18 -19.72 2.13
N ARG A 239 -6.93 -18.41 2.23
CA ARG A 239 -5.65 -17.89 2.73
C ARG A 239 -5.39 -18.28 4.19
N ARG A 240 -6.41 -18.35 5.04
CA ARG A 240 -6.31 -18.82 6.43
C ARG A 240 -5.94 -20.28 6.51
N PHE A 241 -6.55 -21.15 5.69
CA PHE A 241 -6.17 -22.56 5.64
C PHE A 241 -4.69 -22.71 5.26
N HIS A 242 -4.24 -22.01 4.22
CA HIS A 242 -2.83 -22.02 3.84
C HIS A 242 -1.91 -21.49 4.96
N TYR A 243 -2.30 -20.41 5.63
CA TYR A 243 -1.54 -19.86 6.75
C TYR A 243 -1.47 -20.83 7.93
N PHE A 244 -2.59 -21.44 8.31
CA PHE A 244 -2.67 -22.42 9.39
C PHE A 244 -1.77 -23.62 9.10
N ALA A 245 -1.92 -24.25 7.93
CA ALA A 245 -1.08 -25.37 7.51
C ALA A 245 0.42 -25.05 7.56
N ALA A 246 0.82 -23.86 7.11
CA ALA A 246 2.20 -23.42 7.19
C ALA A 246 2.69 -23.18 8.63
N LYS A 247 1.79 -22.78 9.55
CA LYS A 247 2.12 -22.56 10.97
C LYS A 247 2.18 -23.84 11.78
N THR A 248 1.42 -24.86 11.39
CA THR A 248 1.37 -26.17 12.07
C THR A 248 2.19 -27.24 11.38
N ASN A 249 2.79 -26.94 10.22
CA ASN A 249 3.48 -27.92 9.37
C ASN A 249 2.57 -29.10 8.96
N THR A 250 1.30 -28.80 8.67
CA THR A 250 0.27 -29.78 8.27
C THR A 250 -0.20 -29.49 6.84
N TYR A 251 0.70 -29.68 5.88
CA TYR A 251 0.45 -29.36 4.47
C TYR A 251 -0.46 -30.37 3.78
N GLU A 252 -0.61 -31.57 4.33
CA GLU A 252 -1.42 -32.66 3.75
C GLU A 252 -2.89 -32.23 3.55
N ALA A 253 -3.40 -31.36 4.42
CA ALA A 253 -4.73 -30.78 4.30
C ALA A 253 -4.92 -29.85 3.08
N LEU A 254 -3.84 -29.42 2.43
CA LEU A 254 -3.87 -28.57 1.23
C LEU A 254 -3.68 -29.37 -0.07
N ASP A 255 -3.20 -30.61 0.01
CA ASP A 255 -2.90 -31.44 -1.17
C ASP A 255 -4.18 -32.01 -1.81
N HIS A 256 -5.30 -31.95 -1.10
CA HIS A 256 -6.60 -32.39 -1.57
C HIS A 256 -7.49 -31.19 -1.91
N CYS A 257 -7.53 -30.81 -3.18
CA CYS A 257 -8.64 -30.01 -3.70
C CYS A 257 -9.86 -30.94 -3.88
N LEU A 258 -10.98 -30.61 -3.24
CA LEU A 258 -12.25 -31.25 -3.56
C LEU A 258 -12.61 -30.84 -4.99
N ASP A 259 -12.62 -31.81 -5.89
CA ASP A 259 -13.05 -31.64 -7.26
C ASP A 259 -14.57 -31.45 -7.26
N GLU A 260 -15.06 -30.23 -7.52
CA GLU A 260 -16.50 -29.92 -7.52
C GLU A 260 -17.28 -30.82 -8.50
N SER A 261 -16.60 -31.32 -9.54
CA SER A 261 -17.16 -32.31 -10.47
C SER A 261 -17.56 -33.63 -9.80
N LYS A 262 -16.93 -34.00 -8.67
CA LYS A 262 -17.25 -35.22 -7.90
C LYS A 262 -18.38 -35.02 -6.89
N LEU A 263 -18.64 -33.79 -6.46
CA LEU A 263 -19.74 -33.47 -5.54
C LEU A 263 -21.09 -33.40 -6.26
N ALA A 264 -21.12 -32.97 -7.53
CA ALA A 264 -22.33 -32.99 -8.36
C ALA A 264 -22.75 -34.40 -8.78
N ALA A 265 -21.81 -35.36 -8.81
CA ALA A 265 -22.10 -36.76 -9.12
C ALA A 265 -22.74 -37.52 -7.95
N SER A 266 -22.55 -37.07 -6.70
CA SER A 266 -23.11 -37.72 -5.50
C SER A 266 -24.46 -37.17 -5.04
N SER A 267 -25.03 -36.19 -5.74
CA SER A 267 -26.35 -35.62 -5.42
C SER A 267 -27.49 -36.16 -6.31
N ASN A 268 -27.21 -37.19 -7.12
CA ASN A 268 -28.18 -37.86 -8.00
C ASN A 268 -28.40 -39.35 -7.65
N GLU A 269 -28.14 -39.74 -6.41
CA GLU A 269 -28.59 -41.02 -5.83
C GLU A 269 -29.58 -40.78 -4.68
#